data_AF-A0A367M4Q2-F1
#
_entry.id   AF-A0A367M4Q2-F1
#
_cell.length_a   1.000
_cell.length_b   1.000
_cell.length_c   1.000
_cell.angle_alpha   90.00
_cell.angle_beta   90.00
_cell.angle_gamma   90.00
#
_symmetry.space_group_name_H-M   'P 1'
#
loop_
_entity.id
_entity.type
_entity.pdbx_description
1 polymer ?
#
loop_
_entity_poly.entity_id
_entity_poly.type
_entity_poly.pdbx_seq_one_letter_code
_entity_poly.pdbx_strand_id
1 'polypeptide(L)'
;MKRTAFFISDGTGITAETLGQSLLAQFENISFVKLTRPYIDTEEKARAMVQQINNAAESDGARPIIFDTIVNRDIRAVLAQSNGFMIDIFATFLSPLEQELSADSSYSVGKSHSIGHNSNYMDRIEAVNFALDNDDGARTHYYDKADLILVGVSRCGKTPTCLSLIHI
;
A
#
# COMPACT_ATOMS: atom_id res chain seq x y z
N MET A 1 -14.24 15.56 -18.69
CA MET A 1 -13.13 16.34 -18.09
C MET A 1 -12.14 15.34 -17.51
N LYS A 2 -10.86 15.43 -17.89
CA LYS A 2 -9.78 14.56 -17.41
C LYS A 2 -9.25 15.15 -16.11
N ARG A 3 -9.01 14.33 -15.08
CA ARG A 3 -8.49 14.80 -13.79
C ARG A 3 -7.45 13.84 -13.22
N THR A 4 -6.27 14.32 -12.90
CA THR A 4 -5.21 13.48 -12.34
C THR A 4 -5.46 13.21 -10.86
N ALA A 5 -5.25 11.96 -10.46
CA ALA A 5 -5.26 11.49 -9.09
C ALA A 5 -3.89 10.89 -8.75
N PHE A 6 -3.24 11.41 -7.72
CA PHE A 6 -1.97 10.95 -7.20
C PHE A 6 -2.18 10.08 -5.96
N PHE A 7 -1.50 8.95 -5.88
CA PHE A 7 -1.43 8.11 -4.68
C PHE A 7 -0.01 8.19 -4.12
N ILE A 8 0.16 8.92 -3.02
CA ILE A 8 1.47 9.31 -2.48
C ILE A 8 1.74 8.60 -1.15
N SER A 9 2.94 8.07 -0.99
CA SER A 9 3.35 7.32 0.21
C SER A 9 4.83 7.47 0.46
N ASP A 10 5.24 7.43 1.72
CA ASP A 10 6.64 7.30 2.17
C ASP A 10 7.11 5.83 2.10
N GLY A 11 6.17 4.87 2.21
CA GLY A 11 6.35 3.47 1.83
C GLY A 11 5.99 3.11 0.38
N THR A 12 5.38 1.94 0.18
CA THR A 12 5.12 1.33 -1.14
C THR A 12 3.96 1.94 -1.92
N GLY A 13 3.09 2.73 -1.30
CA GLY A 13 1.92 3.33 -1.97
C GLY A 13 0.72 2.42 -2.19
N ILE A 14 0.82 1.12 -1.87
CA ILE A 14 -0.25 0.13 -2.11
C ILE A 14 -1.55 0.50 -1.38
N THR A 15 -1.45 0.94 -0.12
CA THR A 15 -2.61 1.35 0.68
C THR A 15 -3.31 2.57 0.07
N ALA A 16 -2.55 3.60 -0.29
CA ALA A 16 -3.08 4.81 -0.89
C ALA A 16 -3.74 4.53 -2.24
N GLU A 17 -3.10 3.70 -3.06
CA GLU A 17 -3.61 3.29 -4.35
C GLU A 17 -4.89 2.48 -4.21
N THR A 18 -4.90 1.44 -3.38
CA THR A 18 -6.04 0.53 -3.25
C THR A 18 -7.29 1.28 -2.77
N LEU A 19 -7.17 2.03 -1.67
CA LEU A 19 -8.29 2.81 -1.13
C LEU A 19 -8.72 3.92 -2.08
N GLY A 20 -7.76 4.67 -2.62
CA GLY A 20 -8.07 5.76 -3.54
C GLY A 20 -8.72 5.27 -4.83
N GLN A 21 -8.30 4.13 -5.38
CA GLN A 21 -8.97 3.51 -6.53
C GLN A 21 -10.41 3.09 -6.20
N SER A 22 -10.65 2.47 -5.04
CA SER A 22 -11.99 2.08 -4.60
C SER A 22 -12.92 3.30 -4.43
N LEU A 23 -12.41 4.41 -3.89
CA LEU A 23 -13.17 5.65 -3.73
C LEU A 23 -13.47 6.32 -5.07
N LEU A 24 -12.48 6.43 -5.95
CA LEU A 24 -12.66 7.04 -7.27
C LEU A 24 -13.60 6.23 -8.18
N ALA A 25 -13.70 4.91 -7.98
CA ALA A 25 -14.62 4.05 -8.73
C ALA A 25 -16.10 4.43 -8.53
N GLN A 26 -16.45 5.15 -7.45
CA GLN A 26 -17.81 5.64 -7.19
C GLN A 26 -18.22 6.82 -8.08
N PHE A 27 -17.31 7.33 -8.92
CA PHE A 27 -17.53 8.50 -9.78
C PHE A 27 -17.45 8.12 -11.27
N GLU A 28 -18.47 7.42 -11.77
CA GLU A 28 -18.53 6.90 -13.14
C GLU A 28 -18.40 7.97 -14.24
N ASN A 29 -18.83 9.20 -13.95
CA ASN A 29 -18.84 10.31 -14.92
C ASN A 29 -17.54 11.10 -14.99
N ILE A 30 -16.50 10.72 -14.22
CA ILE A 30 -15.22 11.44 -14.18
C ILE A 30 -14.09 10.52 -14.68
N SER A 31 -13.33 11.01 -15.66
CA SER A 31 -12.16 10.30 -16.18
C SER A 31 -10.92 10.68 -15.37
N PHE A 32 -10.34 9.69 -14.67
CA PHE A 32 -9.15 9.89 -13.86
C PHE A 32 -7.88 9.36 -14.53
N VAL A 33 -6.81 10.15 -14.52
CA VAL A 33 -5.45 9.64 -14.71
C VAL A 33 -4.87 9.31 -13.35
N LYS A 34 -4.56 8.05 -13.12
CA LYS A 34 -4.16 7.50 -11.83
C LYS A 34 -2.65 7.33 -11.79
N LEU A 35 -1.98 7.95 -10.82
CA LEU A 35 -0.52 7.97 -10.72
C LEU A 35 -0.05 7.61 -9.31
N THR A 36 0.55 6.43 -9.16
CA THR A 36 1.15 5.99 -7.90
C THR A 36 2.57 6.54 -7.77
N ARG A 37 2.90 7.08 -6.59
CA ARG A 37 4.18 7.74 -6.26
C ARG A 37 4.66 7.22 -4.91
N PRO A 38 5.37 6.07 -4.91
CA PRO A 38 5.91 5.48 -3.70
C PRO A 38 7.21 6.20 -3.27
N TYR A 39 7.63 5.95 -2.02
CA TYR A 39 8.91 6.38 -1.45
C TYR A 39 9.16 7.90 -1.51
N ILE A 40 8.12 8.71 -1.29
CA ILE A 40 8.24 10.16 -1.07
C ILE A 40 8.59 10.39 0.41
N ASP A 41 9.80 10.03 0.77
CA ASP A 41 10.34 9.96 2.14
C ASP A 41 11.38 11.05 2.46
N THR A 42 11.56 12.02 1.55
CA THR A 42 12.40 13.20 1.76
C THR A 42 11.71 14.49 1.31
N GLU A 43 12.09 15.62 1.89
CA GLU A 43 11.61 16.93 1.43
C GLU A 43 11.94 17.21 -0.03
N GLU A 44 13.10 16.80 -0.52
CA GLU A 44 13.50 17.00 -1.92
C GLU A 44 12.55 16.29 -2.87
N LYS A 45 12.23 15.02 -2.59
CA LYS A 45 11.25 14.24 -3.36
C LYS A 45 9.86 14.87 -3.26
N ALA A 46 9.47 15.38 -2.09
CA ALA A 46 8.20 16.09 -1.92
C ALA A 46 8.13 17.37 -2.76
N ARG A 47 9.18 18.18 -2.80
CA ARG A 47 9.25 19.38 -3.65
C ARG A 47 9.14 19.05 -5.14
N ALA A 48 9.83 17.99 -5.58
CA ALA A 48 9.69 17.50 -6.95
C ALA A 48 8.26 17.02 -7.24
N MET A 49 7.60 16.39 -6.27
CA MET A 49 6.20 15.99 -6.41
C MET A 49 5.25 17.17 -6.48
N VAL A 50 5.47 18.23 -5.69
CA VAL A 50 4.69 19.48 -5.78
C VAL A 50 4.73 20.04 -7.19
N GLN A 51 5.91 20.06 -7.83
CA GLN A 51 6.03 20.50 -9.23
C GLN A 51 5.21 19.62 -10.19
N GLN A 52 5.27 18.29 -10.05
CA GLN A 52 4.48 17.37 -10.87
C GLN A 52 2.98 17.58 -10.70
N ILE A 53 2.52 17.77 -9.46
CA ILE A 53 1.12 18.02 -9.15
C ILE A 53 0.65 19.33 -9.78
N ASN A 54 1.44 20.41 -9.65
CA ASN A 54 1.11 21.70 -10.22
C ASN A 54 1.03 21.65 -11.75
N ASN A 55 1.99 20.99 -12.40
CA ASN A 55 1.97 20.78 -13.85
C ASN A 55 0.73 19.99 -14.30
N ALA A 56 0.32 18.97 -13.53
CA ALA A 56 -0.91 18.23 -13.82
C ALA A 56 -2.16 19.10 -13.66
N ALA A 57 -2.18 19.99 -12.65
CA ALA A 57 -3.28 20.94 -12.46
C ALA A 57 -3.46 21.87 -13.66
N GLU A 58 -2.35 22.39 -14.18
CA GLU A 58 -2.34 23.24 -15.38
C GLU A 58 -2.77 22.45 -16.63
N SER A 59 -2.20 21.26 -16.83
CA SER A 59 -2.50 20.42 -18.00
C SER A 59 -3.94 19.92 -18.05
N ASP A 60 -4.52 19.57 -16.90
CA ASP A 60 -5.89 19.06 -16.83
C ASP A 60 -6.93 20.18 -16.77
N GLY A 61 -6.50 21.42 -16.47
CA GLY A 61 -7.39 22.56 -16.22
C GLY A 61 -8.25 22.39 -14.97
N ALA A 62 -7.88 21.46 -14.07
CA ALA A 62 -8.63 21.12 -12.87
C ALA A 62 -7.69 20.68 -11.74
N ARG A 63 -8.05 21.00 -10.50
CA ARG A 63 -7.25 20.68 -9.31
C ARG A 63 -7.05 19.15 -9.18
N PRO A 64 -5.82 18.58 -9.21
CA PRO A 64 -5.61 17.15 -9.02
C PRO A 64 -6.10 16.68 -7.65
N ILE A 65 -6.40 15.39 -7.55
CA ILE A 65 -6.72 14.74 -6.27
C ILE A 65 -5.46 14.04 -5.77
N ILE A 66 -5.19 14.11 -4.48
CA ILE A 66 -4.04 13.47 -3.85
C ILE A 66 -4.57 12.63 -2.70
N PHE A 67 -4.33 11.33 -2.77
CA PHE A 67 -4.50 10.43 -1.65
C PHE A 67 -3.13 10.16 -1.06
N ASP A 68 -2.92 10.50 0.20
CA ASP A 68 -1.63 10.29 0.84
C ASP A 68 -1.72 9.46 2.11
N THR A 69 -0.61 8.80 2.41
CA THR A 69 -0.37 8.00 3.63
C THR A 69 0.90 8.48 4.33
N ILE A 70 1.31 9.74 4.10
CA ILE A 70 2.57 10.29 4.61
C ILE A 70 2.46 10.48 6.12
N VAL A 71 3.39 9.88 6.86
CA VAL A 71 3.46 10.00 8.33
C VAL A 71 4.30 11.22 8.74
N ASN A 72 5.38 11.49 8.00
CA ASN A 72 6.27 12.61 8.31
C ASN A 72 5.58 13.96 8.03
N ARG A 73 5.40 14.76 9.08
CA ARG A 73 4.70 16.05 9.04
C ARG A 73 5.42 17.08 8.16
N ASP A 74 6.75 17.07 8.11
CA ASP A 74 7.53 18.03 7.32
C ASP A 74 7.37 17.77 5.82
N ILE A 75 7.46 16.50 5.42
CA ILE A 75 7.20 16.06 4.04
C ILE A 75 5.77 16.44 3.62
N ARG A 76 4.81 16.19 4.51
CA ARG A 76 3.41 16.51 4.24
C ARG A 76 3.18 18.01 4.14
N ALA A 77 3.82 18.82 4.98
CA ALA A 77 3.75 20.27 4.91
C ALA A 77 4.30 20.80 3.57
N VAL A 78 5.34 20.18 3.02
CA VAL A 78 5.81 20.49 1.67
C VAL A 78 4.76 20.13 0.62
N LEU A 79 4.20 18.91 0.66
CA LEU A 79 3.17 18.48 -0.31
C LEU A 79 1.91 19.35 -0.27
N ALA A 80 1.54 19.86 0.91
CA ALA A 80 0.40 20.76 1.09
C ALA A 80 0.55 22.11 0.38
N GLN A 81 1.76 22.47 -0.07
CA GLN A 81 2.01 23.66 -0.90
C GLN A 81 1.61 23.46 -2.37
N SER A 82 1.24 22.24 -2.76
CA SER A 82 0.78 21.95 -4.12
C SER A 82 -0.65 22.44 -4.38
N ASN A 83 -0.95 22.69 -5.65
CA ASN A 83 -2.29 23.02 -6.13
C ASN A 83 -3.16 21.76 -6.26
N GLY A 84 -3.12 20.87 -5.27
CA GLY A 84 -3.90 19.63 -5.23
C GLY A 84 -4.96 19.61 -4.13
N PHE A 85 -5.94 18.73 -4.25
CA PHE A 85 -6.82 18.38 -3.14
C PHE A 85 -6.23 17.19 -2.38
N MET A 86 -5.64 17.43 -1.22
CA MET A 86 -5.10 16.36 -0.37
C MET A 86 -6.17 15.72 0.50
N ILE A 87 -6.17 14.40 0.49
CA ILE A 87 -6.91 13.50 1.37
C ILE A 87 -5.88 12.64 2.06
N ASP A 88 -5.73 12.85 3.36
CA ASP A 88 -4.95 11.97 4.21
C ASP A 88 -5.83 10.81 4.66
N ILE A 89 -5.45 9.63 4.19
CA ILE A 89 -6.17 8.39 4.46
C ILE A 89 -6.14 8.09 5.96
N PHE A 90 -4.99 8.24 6.61
CA PHE A 90 -4.88 7.88 8.02
C PHE A 90 -5.69 8.82 8.92
N ALA A 91 -5.57 10.14 8.79
CA ALA A 91 -6.41 11.03 9.60
C ALA A 91 -7.91 10.84 9.35
N THR A 92 -8.31 10.53 8.11
CA THR A 92 -9.73 10.34 7.76
C THR A 92 -10.32 9.10 8.43
N PHE A 93 -9.57 7.99 8.52
CA PHE A 93 -10.09 6.71 9.00
C PHE A 93 -9.67 6.34 10.44
N LEU A 94 -8.58 6.91 10.95
CA LEU A 94 -8.13 6.62 12.31
C LEU A 94 -8.97 7.34 13.36
N SER A 95 -9.45 8.56 13.09
CA SER A 95 -10.19 9.33 14.12
C SER A 95 -11.43 8.57 14.67
N PRO A 96 -12.28 7.92 13.86
CA PRO A 96 -13.37 7.09 14.39
C PRO A 96 -12.87 5.87 15.17
N LEU A 97 -11.75 5.26 14.76
CA LEU A 97 -11.17 4.11 15.45
C LEU A 97 -10.56 4.49 16.79
N GLU A 98 -9.90 5.65 16.88
CA GLU A 98 -9.35 6.17 18.13
C GLU A 98 -10.46 6.44 19.16
N GLN A 99 -11.60 6.96 18.69
CA GLN A 99 -12.79 7.16 19.51
C GLN A 99 -13.35 5.83 20.02
N GLU A 100 -13.55 4.85 19.14
CA GLU A 100 -14.09 3.55 19.49
C GLU A 100 -13.14 2.78 20.43
N LEU A 101 -11.84 2.81 20.16
CA LEU A 101 -10.84 2.10 20.95
C LEU A 101 -10.41 2.86 22.22
N SER A 102 -10.86 4.10 22.38
CA SER A 102 -10.43 5.00 23.48
C SER A 102 -8.90 5.08 23.60
N ALA A 103 -8.20 5.10 22.47
CA ALA A 103 -6.75 5.08 22.40
C ALA A 103 -6.26 5.86 21.18
N ASP A 104 -5.25 6.72 21.38
CA ASP A 104 -4.61 7.44 20.29
C ASP A 104 -3.79 6.50 19.41
N SER A 105 -3.88 6.68 18.09
CA SER A 105 -3.03 5.98 17.15
C SER A 105 -1.59 6.50 17.22
N SER A 106 -0.64 5.63 16.88
CA SER A 106 0.76 6.01 16.70
C SER A 106 0.91 7.17 15.69
N TYR A 107 0.03 7.24 14.69
CA TYR A 107 -0.01 8.28 13.67
C TYR A 107 -0.32 9.66 14.27
N SER A 108 -1.38 9.75 15.10
CA SER A 108 -1.79 10.99 15.76
C SER A 108 -0.73 11.53 16.72
N VAL A 109 0.01 10.64 17.38
CA VAL A 109 1.13 11.01 18.26
C VAL A 109 2.47 11.18 17.53
N GLY A 110 2.50 11.09 16.18
CA GLY A 110 3.70 11.34 15.38
C GLY A 110 4.80 10.27 15.50
N LYS A 111 4.45 9.05 15.92
CA LYS A 111 5.38 7.92 15.98
C LYS A 111 5.41 7.22 14.62
N SER A 112 6.57 7.20 13.97
CA SER A 112 6.81 6.28 12.87
C SER A 112 6.98 4.88 13.44
N HIS A 113 6.10 3.95 13.06
CA HIS A 113 6.39 2.54 13.27
C HIS A 113 7.47 2.13 12.27
N SER A 114 8.70 1.99 12.74
CA SER A 114 9.53 0.91 12.21
C SER A 114 8.76 -0.39 12.45
N ILE A 115 8.65 -1.22 11.42
CA ILE A 115 7.99 -2.53 11.45
C ILE A 115 8.76 -3.41 12.46
N GLY A 116 8.44 -3.25 13.74
CA GLY A 116 9.02 -4.00 14.84
C GLY A 116 8.38 -5.37 14.86
N HIS A 117 9.16 -6.40 14.51
CA HIS A 117 8.83 -7.82 14.67
C HIS A 117 7.39 -8.21 14.29
N ASN A 118 7.06 -8.12 13.01
CA ASN A 118 5.87 -8.78 12.48
C ASN A 118 6.12 -10.30 12.53
N SER A 119 5.59 -11.01 13.55
CA SER A 119 5.58 -12.48 13.60
C SER A 119 5.11 -13.05 12.26
N ASN A 120 4.00 -12.50 11.74
CA ASN A 120 3.43 -12.88 10.45
C ASN A 120 4.41 -12.78 9.27
N TYR A 121 5.40 -11.88 9.32
CA TYR A 121 6.42 -11.79 8.27
C TYR A 121 7.43 -12.93 8.37
N MET A 122 7.86 -13.27 9.59
CA MET A 122 8.74 -14.41 9.83
C MET A 122 8.03 -15.73 9.52
N ASP A 123 6.76 -15.85 9.90
CA ASP A 123 5.91 -17.02 9.61
C ASP A 123 5.78 -17.22 8.09
N ARG A 124 5.66 -16.13 7.31
CA ARG A 124 5.68 -16.17 5.83
C ARG A 124 7.02 -16.61 5.26
N ILE A 125 8.14 -16.13 5.82
CA ILE A 125 9.48 -16.57 5.39
C ILE A 125 9.64 -18.08 5.65
N GLU A 126 9.22 -18.54 6.82
CA GLU A 126 9.25 -19.96 7.18
C GLU A 126 8.38 -20.78 6.22
N ALA A 127 7.16 -20.33 5.92
CA ALA A 127 6.28 -20.97 4.95
C ALA A 127 6.87 -21.03 3.54
N VAL A 128 7.55 -19.97 3.07
CA VAL A 128 8.26 -19.99 1.77
C VAL A 128 9.40 -21.00 1.77
N ASN A 129 10.23 -21.02 2.81
CA ASN A 129 11.33 -21.97 2.91
C ASN A 129 10.81 -23.41 2.95
N PHE A 130 9.75 -23.67 3.74
CA PHE A 130 9.11 -24.97 3.80
C PHE A 130 8.56 -25.41 2.44
N ALA A 131 7.89 -24.52 1.70
CA ALA A 131 7.38 -24.82 0.38
C ALA A 131 8.50 -25.14 -0.63
N LEU A 132 9.57 -24.33 -0.65
CA LEU A 132 10.72 -24.54 -1.54
C LEU A 132 11.47 -25.85 -1.22
N ASP A 133 11.63 -26.18 0.06
CA ASP A 133 12.32 -27.39 0.49
C ASP A 133 11.55 -28.69 0.22
N ASN A 134 10.25 -28.61 -0.10
CA ASN A 134 9.35 -29.76 -0.25
C ASN A 134 8.58 -29.80 -1.59
N ASP A 135 8.82 -28.89 -2.53
CA ASP A 135 8.07 -28.78 -3.81
C ASP A 135 8.23 -30.01 -4.73
N ASP A 136 9.29 -30.79 -4.56
CA ASP A 136 9.56 -32.00 -5.34
C ASP A 136 8.79 -33.25 -4.85
N GLY A 137 8.12 -33.15 -3.69
CA GLY A 137 7.39 -34.24 -3.06
C GLY A 137 8.27 -35.40 -2.56
N ALA A 138 9.60 -35.27 -2.60
CA ALA A 138 10.53 -36.34 -2.23
C ALA A 138 10.65 -36.55 -0.71
N ARG A 139 10.31 -35.52 0.08
CA ARG A 139 10.44 -35.53 1.55
C ARG A 139 9.10 -35.76 2.24
N THR A 140 8.63 -37.01 2.20
CA THR A 140 7.33 -37.40 2.78
C THR A 140 7.25 -37.28 4.31
N HIS A 141 8.39 -37.17 5.01
CA HIS A 141 8.45 -37.04 6.47
C HIS A 141 8.15 -35.63 6.99
N TYR A 142 7.87 -34.66 6.10
CA TYR A 142 7.38 -33.34 6.49
C TYR A 142 5.89 -33.16 6.22
N TYR A 143 5.20 -34.16 5.65
CA TYR A 143 3.79 -34.02 5.26
C TYR A 143 2.86 -33.83 6.46
N ASP A 144 3.22 -34.37 7.63
CA ASP A 144 2.52 -34.19 8.90
C ASP A 144 2.62 -32.76 9.44
N LYS A 145 3.57 -31.96 8.94
CA LYS A 145 3.77 -30.55 9.31
C LYS A 145 3.20 -29.56 8.29
N ALA A 146 2.66 -30.05 7.16
CA ALA A 146 2.12 -29.18 6.13
C ALA A 146 0.69 -28.74 6.46
N ASP A 147 0.42 -27.43 6.44
CA ASP A 147 -0.94 -26.90 6.56
C ASP A 147 -1.81 -27.26 5.34
N LEU A 148 -1.19 -27.40 4.17
CA LEU A 148 -1.85 -27.75 2.92
C LEU A 148 -0.91 -28.58 2.04
N ILE A 149 -1.46 -29.62 1.40
CA ILE A 149 -0.75 -30.44 0.41
C ILE A 149 -1.45 -30.31 -0.94
N LEU A 150 -0.74 -29.81 -1.95
CA LEU A 150 -1.24 -29.72 -3.32
C LEU A 150 -0.86 -30.97 -4.12
N VAL A 151 -1.86 -31.76 -4.50
CA VAL A 151 -1.66 -32.96 -5.32
C VAL A 151 -2.14 -32.71 -6.76
N GLY A 152 -1.33 -33.08 -7.75
CA GLY A 152 -1.70 -32.93 -9.16
C GLY A 152 -0.60 -33.38 -10.12
N VAL A 153 -0.97 -33.64 -11.37
CA VAL A 153 -0.05 -34.07 -12.43
C VAL A 153 1.07 -33.05 -12.69
N SER A 154 2.16 -33.49 -13.33
CA SER A 154 3.25 -32.56 -13.69
C SER A 154 2.73 -31.41 -14.57
N ARG A 155 3.24 -30.19 -14.32
CA ARG A 155 2.91 -28.94 -15.05
C ARG A 155 1.47 -28.40 -14.87
N CYS A 156 0.76 -28.76 -13.80
CA CYS A 156 -0.54 -28.16 -13.45
C CYS A 156 -0.47 -26.91 -12.55
N GLY A 157 0.71 -26.29 -12.41
CA GLY A 157 0.87 -25.04 -11.66
C GLY A 157 0.91 -25.16 -10.13
N LYS A 158 1.27 -26.33 -9.58
CA LYS A 158 1.39 -26.54 -8.12
C LYS A 158 2.33 -25.55 -7.45
N THR A 159 3.56 -25.43 -7.94
CA THR A 159 4.60 -24.54 -7.41
C THR A 159 4.14 -23.07 -7.34
N PRO A 160 3.65 -22.43 -8.43
CA PRO A 160 3.17 -21.05 -8.35
C PRO A 160 1.91 -20.90 -7.48
N THR A 161 1.02 -21.90 -7.47
CA THR A 161 -0.17 -21.88 -6.60
C THR A 161 0.24 -21.93 -5.11
N CYS A 162 1.19 -22.79 -4.76
CA CYS A 162 1.72 -22.91 -3.39
C CYS A 162 2.31 -21.58 -2.92
N LEU A 163 3.18 -20.95 -3.73
CA LEU A 163 3.76 -19.65 -3.39
C LEU A 163 2.70 -18.54 -3.26
N SER A 164 1.64 -18.57 -4.07
CA SER A 164 0.54 -17.60 -3.96
C SER A 164 -0.24 -17.77 -2.66
N LEU A 165 -0.48 -19.00 -2.21
CA LEU A 165 -1.27 -19.30 -1.02
C LEU A 165 -0.59 -18.85 0.28
N ILE A 166 0.75 -18.78 0.30
CA ILE A 166 1.50 -18.26 1.46
C ILE A 166 1.19 -16.78 1.75
N HIS A 167 0.74 -16.04 0.73
CA HIS A 167 0.48 -14.60 0.84
C HIS A 167 -0.96 -14.26 1.19
N ILE A 168 -1.87 -15.25 1.19
CA ILE A 168 -3.29 -15.14 1.54
C ILE A 168 -3.44 -15.45 3.03
#